data_AF-A0A6B3H793-F1
#
_entry.id   AF-A0A6B3H793-F1
#
_cell.length_a   1.000
_cell.length_b   1.000
_cell.length_c   1.000
_cell.angle_alpha   90.00
_cell.angle_beta   90.00
_cell.angle_gamma   90.00
#
_symmetry.space_group_name_H-M   'P 1'
#
loop_
_entity.id
_entity.type
_entity.pdbx_description
1 polymer ?
#
loop_
_entity_poly.entity_id
_entity_poly.type
_entity_poly.pdbx_seq_one_letter_code
_entity_poly.pdbx_strand_id
1 'polypeptide(L)'
;GTPHPEWQMLHELRAMNVPPQQVIELHTELESCELPGGYCARMIRETWPQVRITSVAPYGTDHASRQQGMQHLLTHQGELHQVADG
;
A
#
# COMPACT_ATOMS: atom_id res chain seq x y z
N GLY A 1 -13.22 1.22 12.31
CA GLY A 1 -11.82 0.81 12.20
C GLY A 1 -11.09 1.79 11.31
N THR A 2 -9.78 1.90 11.46
CA THR A 2 -8.93 2.72 10.58
C THR A 2 -9.01 2.18 9.15
N PRO A 3 -9.26 3.01 8.13
CA PRO A 3 -9.27 2.56 6.74
C PRO A 3 -7.87 2.13 6.30
N HIS A 4 -7.77 1.29 5.28
CA HIS A 4 -6.49 0.92 4.69
C HIS A 4 -5.74 2.17 4.18
N PRO A 5 -4.40 2.20 4.27
CA PRO A 5 -3.59 3.37 3.92
C PRO A 5 -3.79 3.82 2.47
N GLU A 6 -4.09 2.92 1.54
CA GLU A 6 -4.34 3.26 0.13
C GLU A 6 -5.57 4.17 -0.04
N TRP A 7 -6.61 3.97 0.76
CA TRP A 7 -7.79 4.83 0.76
C TRP A 7 -7.52 6.19 1.41
N GLN A 8 -6.67 6.23 2.43
CA GLN A 8 -6.23 7.47 3.06
C GLN A 8 -5.43 8.30 2.07
N MET A 9 -4.44 7.71 1.42
CA MET A 9 -3.64 8.34 0.37
C MET A 9 -4.50 8.85 -0.79
N LEU A 10 -5.46 8.07 -1.28
CA LEU A 10 -6.40 8.53 -2.30
C LEU A 10 -7.14 9.80 -1.85
N HIS A 11 -7.61 9.82 -0.60
CA HIS A 11 -8.33 10.97 -0.05
C HIS A 11 -7.42 12.20 0.08
N GLU A 12 -6.20 12.02 0.56
CA GLU A 12 -5.21 13.08 0.72
C GLU A 12 -4.78 13.69 -0.62
N LEU A 13 -4.46 12.86 -1.63
CA LEU A 13 -4.11 13.34 -2.96
C LEU A 13 -5.25 14.15 -3.60
N ARG A 14 -6.51 13.72 -3.40
CA ARG A 14 -7.69 14.49 -3.83
C ARG A 14 -7.82 15.80 -3.08
N ALA A 15 -7.61 15.82 -1.77
CA ALA A 15 -7.63 17.05 -0.97
C ALA A 15 -6.54 18.04 -1.40
N MET A 16 -5.40 17.54 -1.87
CA MET A 16 -4.32 18.34 -2.46
C MET A 16 -4.55 18.72 -3.94
N ASN A 17 -5.70 18.34 -4.53
CA ASN A 17 -6.02 18.54 -5.95
C ASN A 17 -5.00 17.92 -6.92
N VAL A 18 -4.34 16.82 -6.53
CA VAL A 18 -3.43 16.08 -7.43
C VAL A 18 -4.26 15.34 -8.47
N PRO A 19 -4.13 15.67 -9.78
CA PRO A 19 -4.80 14.94 -10.85
C PRO A 19 -4.32 13.48 -10.88
N PRO A 20 -5.22 12.50 -11.10
CA PRO A 20 -4.85 11.08 -11.15
C PRO A 20 -3.73 10.77 -12.16
N GLN A 21 -3.67 11.50 -13.27
CA GLN A 21 -2.67 11.33 -14.33
C GLN A 21 -1.24 11.69 -13.89
N GLN A 22 -1.10 12.47 -12.81
CA GLN A 22 0.20 12.87 -12.26
C GLN A 22 0.77 11.85 -11.28
N VAL A 23 -0.01 10.84 -10.88
CA VAL A 23 0.49 9.73 -10.07
C VAL A 23 1.12 8.71 -11.00
N ILE A 24 2.46 8.64 -10.99
CA ILE A 24 3.25 7.81 -11.91
C ILE A 24 3.83 6.55 -11.25
N GLU A 25 4.06 6.59 -9.93
CA GLU A 25 4.60 5.47 -9.17
C GLU A 25 3.97 5.43 -7.78
N LEU A 26 3.63 4.22 -7.35
CA LEU A 26 3.14 3.92 -6.02
C LEU A 26 4.01 2.82 -5.42
N HIS A 27 4.69 3.15 -4.33
CA HIS A 27 5.50 2.21 -3.56
C HIS A 27 4.87 1.98 -2.19
N THR A 28 4.73 0.71 -1.81
CA THR A 28 4.14 0.30 -0.53
C THR A 28 5.06 -0.68 0.20
N GLU A 29 5.08 -0.65 1.52
CA GLU A 29 5.87 -1.64 2.29
C GLU A 29 5.28 -3.05 2.14
N LEU A 30 3.95 -3.14 2.09
CA LEU A 30 3.21 -4.38 1.87
C LEU A 30 2.30 -4.22 0.66
N GLU A 31 2.30 -5.22 -0.22
CA GLU A 31 1.46 -5.24 -1.41
C GLU A 31 -0.02 -4.97 -1.09
N SER A 32 -0.65 -4.11 -1.88
CA SER A 32 -2.05 -3.76 -1.75
C SER A 32 -2.96 -4.98 -1.90
N CYS A 33 -3.89 -5.13 -0.96
CA CYS A 33 -4.77 -6.29 -0.94
C CYS A 33 -5.81 -6.29 -2.09
N GLU A 34 -6.13 -7.50 -2.57
CA GLU A 34 -7.12 -7.78 -3.62
C GLU A 34 -8.37 -8.52 -3.10
N LEU A 35 -8.39 -8.89 -1.82
CA LEU A 35 -9.44 -9.70 -1.22
C LEU A 35 -10.65 -8.85 -0.75
N PRO A 36 -11.84 -9.46 -0.63
CA PRO A 36 -12.99 -8.81 0.02
C PRO A 36 -12.61 -8.32 1.42
N GLY A 37 -12.87 -7.05 1.70
CA GLY A 37 -12.43 -6.37 2.93
C GLY A 37 -11.66 -5.08 2.68
N GLY A 38 -11.19 -4.85 1.45
CA GLY A 38 -10.64 -3.57 1.02
C GLY A 38 -9.92 -3.69 -0.31
N TYR A 39 -10.65 -3.70 -1.43
CA TYR A 39 -10.17 -3.88 -2.81
C TYR A 39 -9.15 -2.81 -3.28
N CYS A 40 -8.03 -2.67 -2.58
CA CYS A 40 -7.10 -1.56 -2.70
C CYS A 40 -6.36 -1.64 -4.03
N ALA A 41 -5.85 -2.81 -4.40
CA ALA A 41 -5.12 -2.94 -5.65
C ALA A 41 -6.03 -2.81 -6.88
N ARG A 42 -7.30 -3.25 -6.83
CA ARG A 42 -8.30 -2.89 -7.85
C ARG A 42 -8.57 -1.38 -7.88
N MET A 43 -8.84 -0.76 -6.72
CA MET A 43 -9.12 0.68 -6.60
C MET A 43 -7.97 1.52 -7.17
N ILE A 44 -6.71 1.16 -6.87
CA ILE A 44 -5.51 1.81 -7.38
C ILE A 44 -5.47 1.73 -8.90
N ARG A 45 -5.64 0.53 -9.48
CA ARG A 45 -5.60 0.32 -10.92
C ARG A 45 -6.71 1.06 -11.67
N GLU A 46 -7.89 1.19 -11.06
CA GLU A 46 -9.00 1.96 -11.62
C GLU A 46 -8.77 3.47 -11.49
N THR A 47 -8.14 3.93 -10.42
CA THR A 47 -7.90 5.36 -10.17
C THR A 47 -6.70 5.89 -10.96
N TRP A 48 -5.61 5.13 -11.03
CA TRP A 48 -4.35 5.51 -11.67
C TRP A 48 -3.90 4.44 -12.65
N PRO A 49 -4.54 4.33 -13.84
CA PRO A 49 -4.27 3.25 -14.78
C PRO A 49 -2.83 3.24 -15.31
N GLN A 50 -2.12 4.37 -15.27
CA GLN A 50 -0.73 4.50 -15.71
C GLN A 50 0.32 4.29 -14.61
N VAL A 51 -0.09 4.05 -13.36
CA VAL A 51 0.86 4.01 -12.23
C VAL A 51 1.69 2.74 -12.26
N ARG A 52 2.99 2.87 -12.00
CA ARG A 52 3.86 1.74 -11.67
C ARG A 52 3.68 1.38 -10.19
N ILE A 53 3.20 0.18 -9.91
CA ILE A 53 3.02 -0.31 -8.53
C ILE A 53 4.21 -1.16 -8.14
N THR A 54 4.80 -0.88 -6.97
CA THR A 54 5.81 -1.72 -6.35
C THR A 54 5.54 -1.93 -4.87
N SER A 55 6.01 -3.05 -4.34
CA SER A 55 5.95 -3.36 -2.92
C SER A 55 7.24 -3.99 -2.43
N VAL A 56 7.56 -3.80 -1.15
CA VAL A 56 8.71 -4.47 -0.50
C VAL A 56 8.38 -5.94 -0.24
N ALA A 57 7.22 -6.21 0.37
CA ALA A 57 6.75 -7.57 0.65
C ALA A 57 5.47 -7.90 -0.12
N PRO A 58 5.34 -9.14 -0.65
CA PRO A 58 4.07 -9.63 -1.17
C PRO A 58 3.07 -9.84 -0.02
N TYR A 59 1.80 -9.53 -0.26
CA TYR A 59 0.70 -9.84 0.67
C TYR A 59 0.10 -11.20 0.33
N GLY A 60 0.05 -11.55 -0.96
CA GLY A 60 -0.45 -12.84 -1.43
C GLY A 60 -1.96 -13.01 -1.30
N THR A 61 -2.44 -14.20 -1.67
CA THR A 61 -3.88 -14.50 -1.81
C THR A 61 -4.39 -15.50 -0.79
N ASP A 62 -3.50 -16.26 -0.14
CA ASP A 62 -3.84 -17.24 0.87
C ASP A 62 -3.54 -16.73 2.29
N HIS A 63 -3.93 -17.49 3.30
CA HIS A 63 -3.73 -17.06 4.69
C HIS A 63 -2.24 -17.06 5.11
N ALA A 64 -1.47 -18.05 4.66
CA ALA A 64 -0.07 -18.20 5.06
C ALA A 64 0.79 -17.09 4.45
N SER A 65 0.62 -16.78 3.16
CA SER A 65 1.31 -15.67 2.50
C SER A 65 1.00 -14.33 3.15
N ARG A 66 -0.27 -14.09 3.53
CA ARG A 66 -0.65 -12.85 4.24
C ARG A 66 0.01 -12.71 5.61
N GLN A 67 0.05 -13.80 6.38
CA GLN A 67 0.75 -13.79 7.67
C GLN A 67 2.25 -13.52 7.49
N GLN A 68 2.88 -14.10 6.47
CA GLN A 68 4.29 -13.84 6.16
C GLN A 68 4.53 -12.39 5.72
N GLY A 69 3.69 -11.84 4.84
CA GLY A 69 3.77 -10.45 4.41
C GLY A 69 3.61 -9.47 5.57
N MET A 70 2.65 -9.72 6.47
CA MET A 70 2.48 -8.92 7.69
C MET A 70 3.69 -9.02 8.62
N GLN A 71 4.27 -10.21 8.80
CA GLN A 71 5.47 -10.38 9.59
C GLN A 71 6.64 -9.58 8.99
N HIS A 72 6.80 -9.62 7.67
CA HIS A 72 7.83 -8.84 6.98
C HIS A 72 7.62 -7.33 7.16
N LEU A 73 6.38 -6.85 7.03
CA LEU A 73 6.03 -5.45 7.26
C LEU A 73 6.44 -5.01 8.67
N LEU A 74 6.07 -5.78 9.69
CA LEU A 74 6.38 -5.46 11.09
C LEU A 74 7.88 -5.48 11.38
N THR A 75 8.61 -6.45 10.81
CA THR A 75 10.07 -6.51 10.95
C THR A 75 10.73 -5.31 10.29
N HIS A 76 10.37 -4.98 9.05
CA HIS A 76 10.95 -3.86 8.30
C HIS A 76 10.63 -2.50 8.94
N GLN A 77 9.42 -2.31 9.48
CA GLN A 77 9.08 -1.10 10.25
C GLN A 77 9.91 -1.00 11.53
N GLY A 78 10.20 -2.12 12.20
CA GLY A 78 11.10 -2.15 13.35
C GLY A 78 12.52 -1.71 13.00
N GLU A 79 13.02 -2.14 11.84
CA GLU A 79 14.34 -1.74 11.33
C GLU A 79 14.40 -0.25 11.02
N LEU A 80 13.39 0.31 10.32
CA LEU A 80 13.33 1.74 9.97
C LEU A 80 13.29 2.66 11.20
N HIS A 81 12.50 2.31 12.23
CA HIS A 81 12.45 3.11 13.46
C HIS A 81 13.81 3.16 14.17
N GLN A 82 14.59 2.07 14.14
CA GLN A 82 15.93 2.06 14.73
C GLN A 82 16.94 2.95 14.01
N VAL A 83 16.74 3.22 12.71
CA VAL A 83 17.63 4.12 11.94
C VAL A 83 17.22 5.59 12.07
N ALA A 84 15.94 5.87 12.35
CA ALA A 84 15.43 7.23 12.50
C ALA A 84 15.77 7.86 13.87
N ASP A 85 16.01 7.03 14.89
CA ASP A 85 16.42 7.44 16.24
C ASP A 85 17.95 7.53 16.43
N GLY A 86 18.74 7.40 15.34
CA GLY A 86 20.21 7.36 15.33
C GLY A 86 20.90 8.61 14.82
#